data_AF-A0AAX3J8R3-F1
#
_entry.id   AF-A0AAX3J8R3-F1
#
_cell.length_a   1.000
_cell.length_b   1.000
_cell.length_c   1.000
_cell.angle_alpha   90.00
_cell.angle_beta   90.00
_cell.angle_gamma   90.00
#
_symmetry.space_group_name_H-M   'P 1'
#
loop_
_entity.id
_entity.type
_entity.pdbx_description
1 polymer ?
#
loop_
_entity_poly.entity_id
_entity_poly.type
_entity_poly.pdbx_seq_one_letter_code
_entity_poly.pdbx_strand_id
1 'polypeptide(L)'
;MQLTTFNQLPEEQALAAIAHCVAIPHWQQALVAARPYASLAALLATGDALARQWQGDALQAALAAHPRIGERASGSDKQATLSRGEQSAMQQADRSLQQAMQQGNQTYEARFGRVFLIRAKGRSAEQMLAELQRRLQNDQQAEQQEALDQVREITLLRLEESIE
;
A
#
# COMPACT_ATOMS: atom_id res chain seq x y z
N MET A 1 6.12 -9.61 -14.78
CA MET A 1 7.53 -9.86 -15.17
C MET A 1 7.91 -11.23 -14.66
N GLN A 2 8.58 -12.08 -15.43
CA GLN A 2 8.93 -13.42 -14.94
C GLN A 2 9.96 -13.35 -13.80
N LEU A 3 9.81 -14.17 -12.76
CA LEU A 3 10.73 -14.24 -11.62
C LEU A 3 12.17 -14.54 -12.06
N THR A 4 12.35 -15.40 -13.05
CA THR A 4 13.66 -15.73 -13.63
C THR A 4 14.34 -14.49 -14.22
N THR A 5 13.58 -13.64 -14.90
CA THR A 5 14.07 -12.34 -15.38
C THR A 5 14.43 -11.44 -14.20
N PHE A 6 13.56 -11.31 -13.21
CA PHE A 6 13.83 -10.49 -12.02
C PHE A 6 15.12 -10.89 -11.31
N ASN A 7 15.37 -12.20 -11.16
CA ASN A 7 16.57 -12.73 -10.53
C ASN A 7 17.87 -12.38 -11.25
N GLN A 8 17.81 -12.07 -12.55
CA GLN A 8 18.98 -11.81 -13.39
C GLN A 8 19.20 -10.31 -13.68
N LEU A 9 18.25 -9.45 -13.35
CA LEU A 9 18.36 -8.01 -13.60
C LEU A 9 19.56 -7.41 -12.83
N PRO A 10 20.29 -6.45 -13.44
CA PRO A 10 21.17 -5.56 -12.69
C PRO A 10 20.41 -4.90 -11.54
N GLU A 11 21.11 -4.62 -10.43
CA GLU A 11 20.51 -4.11 -9.19
C GLU A 11 19.61 -2.89 -9.43
N GLU A 12 20.09 -1.90 -10.18
CA GLU A 12 19.35 -0.67 -10.52
C GLU A 12 18.02 -0.98 -11.24
N GLN A 13 18.05 -1.92 -12.20
CA GLN A 13 16.85 -2.29 -12.95
C GLN A 13 15.87 -3.10 -12.09
N ALA A 14 16.37 -3.92 -11.18
CA ALA A 14 15.54 -4.67 -10.23
C ALA A 14 14.86 -3.74 -9.22
N LEU A 15 15.58 -2.73 -8.71
CA LEU A 15 15.02 -1.68 -7.86
C LEU A 15 13.91 -0.92 -8.58
N ALA A 16 14.18 -0.46 -9.81
CA ALA A 16 13.19 0.23 -10.64
C ALA A 16 11.94 -0.64 -10.90
N ALA A 17 12.12 -1.95 -11.09
CA ALA A 17 11.03 -2.87 -11.35
C ALA A 17 10.05 -3.06 -10.19
N ILE A 18 10.46 -2.80 -8.94
CA ILE A 18 9.62 -2.91 -7.75
C ILE A 18 9.34 -1.56 -7.07
N ALA A 19 9.85 -0.46 -7.60
CA ALA A 19 9.76 0.87 -6.99
C ALA A 19 8.31 1.32 -6.71
N HIS A 20 7.36 0.91 -7.55
CA HIS A 20 5.94 1.23 -7.40
C HIS A 20 5.22 0.43 -6.29
N CYS A 21 5.86 -0.60 -5.72
CA CYS A 21 5.24 -1.43 -4.68
C CYS A 21 5.09 -0.65 -3.37
N VAL A 22 6.13 0.08 -2.96
CA VAL A 22 6.15 0.91 -1.75
C VAL A 22 7.27 1.94 -1.80
N ALA A 23 7.06 3.14 -1.26
CA ALA A 23 8.06 4.21 -1.19
C ALA A 23 9.04 4.07 -0.01
N ILE A 24 9.56 2.85 0.22
CA ILE A 24 10.53 2.56 1.30
C ILE A 24 11.81 1.97 0.67
N PRO A 25 12.85 2.79 0.42
CA PRO A 25 14.05 2.37 -0.28
C PRO A 25 14.78 1.19 0.37
N HIS A 26 14.88 1.17 1.70
CA HIS A 26 15.57 0.09 2.42
C HIS A 26 14.89 -1.28 2.24
N TRP A 27 13.56 -1.32 2.16
CA TRP A 27 12.84 -2.56 1.87
C TRP A 27 13.11 -3.04 0.45
N GLN A 28 13.09 -2.13 -0.53
CA GLN A 28 13.37 -2.45 -1.93
C GLN A 28 14.79 -3.01 -2.10
N GLN A 29 15.78 -2.33 -1.50
CA GLN A 29 17.19 -2.74 -1.51
C GLN A 29 17.38 -4.11 -0.88
N ALA A 30 16.80 -4.36 0.29
CA ALA A 30 16.91 -5.64 0.97
C ALA A 30 16.29 -6.79 0.16
N LEU A 31 15.13 -6.55 -0.46
CA LEU A 31 14.48 -7.55 -1.32
C LEU A 31 15.32 -7.83 -2.59
N VAL A 32 15.86 -6.79 -3.22
CA VAL A 32 16.70 -6.94 -4.42
C VAL A 32 18.03 -7.64 -4.09
N ALA A 33 18.63 -7.37 -2.94
CA ALA A 33 19.88 -7.99 -2.50
C ALA A 33 19.73 -9.47 -2.13
N ALA A 34 18.52 -9.92 -1.76
CA ALA A 34 18.23 -11.31 -1.39
C ALA A 34 17.96 -12.24 -2.59
N ARG A 35 18.03 -11.73 -3.83
CA ARG A 35 17.98 -12.54 -5.04
C ARG A 35 19.22 -13.47 -5.13
N PRO A 36 19.11 -14.64 -5.78
CA PRO A 36 17.95 -15.13 -6.51
C PRO A 36 16.91 -15.83 -5.62
N TYR A 37 15.63 -15.66 -5.94
CA TYR A 37 14.52 -16.38 -5.31
C TYR A 37 14.18 -17.67 -6.05
N ALA A 38 13.92 -18.74 -5.29
CA ALA A 38 13.54 -20.04 -5.84
C ALA A 38 12.10 -20.11 -6.37
N SER A 39 11.21 -19.24 -5.87
CA SER A 39 9.80 -19.18 -6.27
C SER A 39 9.17 -17.84 -5.91
N LEU A 40 8.02 -17.54 -6.51
CA LEU A 40 7.24 -16.35 -6.16
C LEU A 40 6.84 -16.36 -4.68
N ALA A 41 6.49 -17.52 -4.13
CA ALA A 41 6.20 -17.69 -2.71
C ALA A 41 7.41 -17.31 -1.82
N ALA A 42 8.64 -17.68 -2.21
CA ALA A 42 9.84 -17.31 -1.46
C ALA A 42 10.12 -15.80 -1.52
N LEU A 43 9.90 -15.18 -2.67
CA LEU A 43 9.99 -13.73 -2.85
C LEU A 43 8.97 -13.00 -1.95
N LEU A 44 7.69 -13.41 -1.99
CA LEU A 44 6.62 -12.81 -1.20
C LEU A 44 6.85 -13.01 0.31
N ALA A 45 7.29 -14.20 0.73
CA ALA A 45 7.60 -14.47 2.14
C ALA A 45 8.76 -13.60 2.64
N THR A 46 9.79 -13.38 1.80
CA THR A 46 10.90 -12.48 2.15
C THR A 46 10.43 -11.03 2.25
N GLY A 47 9.60 -10.58 1.30
CA GLY A 47 8.99 -9.25 1.34
C GLY A 47 8.13 -9.03 2.58
N ASP A 48 7.36 -10.04 2.99
CA ASP A 48 6.52 -9.99 4.19
C ASP A 48 7.37 -9.90 5.46
N ALA A 49 8.41 -10.73 5.57
CA ALA A 49 9.33 -10.73 6.71
C ALA A 49 10.08 -9.39 6.87
N LEU A 50 10.47 -8.76 5.75
CA LEU A 50 11.07 -7.42 5.77
C LEU A 50 10.04 -6.35 6.18
N ALA A 51 8.81 -6.43 5.67
CA ALA A 51 7.76 -5.46 5.97
C ALA A 51 7.26 -5.51 7.43
N ARG A 52 7.32 -6.68 8.08
CA ARG A 52 6.99 -6.85 9.51
C ARG A 52 7.93 -6.09 10.46
N GLN A 53 9.07 -5.62 9.97
CA GLN A 53 10.03 -4.85 10.75
C GLN A 53 9.75 -3.34 10.71
N TRP A 54 8.79 -2.89 9.90
CA TRP A 54 8.46 -1.49 9.75
C TRP A 54 7.91 -0.85 11.02
N GLN A 55 8.26 0.41 11.22
CA GLN A 55 7.81 1.24 12.33
C GLN A 55 7.31 2.60 11.80
N GLY A 56 7.20 3.60 12.69
CA GLY A 56 6.58 4.88 12.36
C GLY A 56 7.24 5.65 11.20
N ASP A 57 8.56 5.54 11.04
CA ASP A 57 9.32 6.16 9.95
C ASP A 57 8.96 5.55 8.58
N ALA A 58 8.89 4.22 8.50
CA ALA A 58 8.44 3.50 7.33
C ALA A 58 6.99 3.82 6.98
N LEU A 59 6.11 3.96 7.98
CA LEU A 59 4.74 4.39 7.76
C LEU A 59 4.68 5.79 7.14
N GLN A 60 5.42 6.76 7.69
CA GLN A 60 5.46 8.12 7.14
C GLN A 60 5.97 8.14 5.69
N ALA A 61 7.05 7.40 5.40
CA ALA A 61 7.60 7.27 4.06
C ALA A 61 6.59 6.66 3.07
N ALA A 62 5.90 5.59 3.46
CA ALA A 62 4.85 4.98 2.64
C ALA A 62 3.72 5.98 2.35
N LEU A 63 3.19 6.63 3.40
CA LEU A 63 2.04 7.53 3.27
C LEU A 63 2.32 8.77 2.41
N ALA A 64 3.56 9.25 2.34
CA ALA A 64 3.93 10.37 1.47
C ALA A 64 3.62 10.11 -0.01
N ALA A 65 3.48 8.84 -0.40
CA ALA A 65 3.19 8.44 -1.77
C ALA A 65 1.73 7.94 -1.96
N HIS A 66 0.90 7.91 -0.92
CA HIS A 66 -0.47 7.41 -1.00
C HIS A 66 -1.52 8.54 -1.07
N PRO A 67 -2.38 8.58 -2.10
CA PRO A 67 -3.52 9.48 -2.13
C PRO A 67 -4.62 9.02 -1.16
N ARG A 68 -5.48 9.95 -0.74
CA ARG A 68 -6.64 9.64 0.11
C ARG A 68 -7.63 8.72 -0.62
N ILE A 69 -8.33 7.88 0.16
CA ILE A 69 -9.42 7.06 -0.37
C ILE A 69 -10.54 7.97 -0.90
N GLY A 70 -10.88 7.82 -2.18
CA GLY A 70 -11.90 8.63 -2.86
C GLY A 70 -11.36 9.85 -3.60
N GLU A 71 -10.08 10.21 -3.40
CA GLU A 71 -9.40 11.18 -4.25
C GLU A 71 -8.79 10.47 -5.47
N ARG A 72 -8.82 11.11 -6.63
CA ARG A 72 -8.14 10.58 -7.81
C ARG A 72 -6.66 10.89 -7.73
N ALA A 73 -5.83 9.85 -7.74
CA ALA A 73 -4.40 9.99 -7.97
C ALA A 73 -4.16 10.78 -9.26
N SER A 74 -3.44 11.89 -9.14
CA SER A 74 -3.01 12.72 -10.28
C SER A 74 -1.79 12.08 -10.95
N GLY A 75 -1.63 12.30 -12.26
CA GLY A 75 -0.51 11.76 -13.03
C GLY A 75 -0.76 10.40 -13.70
N SER A 76 0.19 10.01 -14.55
CA SER A 76 0.15 8.81 -15.40
C SER A 76 1.17 7.74 -15.01
N ASP A 77 1.89 7.92 -13.91
CA ASP A 77 2.84 6.92 -13.44
C ASP A 77 2.14 5.61 -13.01
N LYS A 78 2.95 4.56 -12.83
CA LYS A 78 2.45 3.22 -12.48
C LYS A 78 1.74 3.21 -11.14
N GLN A 79 2.19 4.02 -10.18
CA GLN A 79 1.61 4.11 -8.85
C GLN A 79 0.22 4.76 -8.86
N ALA A 80 0.05 5.85 -9.62
CA ALA A 80 -1.24 6.51 -9.81
C ALA A 80 -2.23 5.59 -10.54
N THR A 81 -1.75 4.79 -11.50
CA THR A 81 -2.57 3.80 -12.20
C THR A 81 -3.04 2.68 -11.26
N LEU A 82 -2.14 2.13 -10.45
CA LEU A 82 -2.49 1.11 -9.45
C LEU A 82 -3.48 1.66 -8.42
N SER A 83 -3.23 2.86 -7.88
CA SER A 83 -4.13 3.48 -6.91
C SER A 83 -5.55 3.69 -7.45
N ARG A 84 -5.71 4.09 -8.72
CA ARG A 84 -7.03 4.20 -9.36
C ARG A 84 -7.74 2.84 -9.48
N GLY A 85 -7.00 1.79 -9.84
CA GLY A 85 -7.55 0.43 -9.91
C GLY A 85 -7.97 -0.10 -8.54
N GLU A 86 -7.10 0.07 -7.54
CA GLU A 86 -7.31 -0.37 -6.16
C GLU A 86 -8.56 0.25 -5.53
N GLN A 87 -8.83 1.53 -5.78
CA GLN A 87 -9.94 2.27 -5.16
C GLN A 87 -11.18 2.42 -6.06
N SER A 88 -11.28 1.64 -7.14
CA SER A 88 -12.35 1.74 -8.15
C SER A 88 -13.76 1.65 -7.55
N ALA A 89 -13.96 0.81 -6.53
CA ALA A 89 -15.24 0.69 -5.82
C ALA A 89 -15.69 2.01 -5.15
N MET A 90 -14.77 2.79 -4.56
CA MET A 90 -15.10 4.08 -3.96
C MET A 90 -15.41 5.14 -5.02
N GLN A 91 -14.76 5.07 -6.18
CA GLN A 91 -15.02 6.01 -7.29
C GLN A 91 -16.41 5.82 -7.91
N GLN A 92 -16.96 4.61 -7.81
CA GLN A 92 -18.29 4.24 -8.32
C GLN A 92 -19.40 4.34 -7.26
N ALA A 93 -19.03 4.60 -6.00
CA ALA A 93 -19.97 4.76 -4.91
C ALA A 93 -20.92 5.95 -5.12
N ASP A 94 -22.07 5.90 -4.44
CA ASP A 94 -23.00 7.02 -4.44
C ASP A 94 -22.42 8.26 -3.74
N ARG A 95 -23.04 9.42 -3.98
CA ARG A 95 -22.56 10.70 -3.43
C ARG A 95 -22.57 10.73 -1.91
N SER A 96 -23.54 10.09 -1.26
CA SER A 96 -23.62 10.05 0.21
C SER A 96 -22.43 9.29 0.81
N LEU A 97 -22.06 8.15 0.22
CA LEU A 97 -20.97 7.31 0.68
C LEU A 97 -19.61 7.99 0.44
N GLN A 98 -19.45 8.65 -0.71
CA GLN A 98 -18.26 9.48 -1.00
C GLN A 98 -18.11 10.64 -0.01
N GLN A 99 -19.21 11.34 0.31
CA GLN A 99 -19.21 12.41 1.32
C GLN A 99 -18.86 11.88 2.72
N ALA A 100 -19.42 10.73 3.11
CA ALA A 100 -19.12 10.09 4.38
C ALA A 100 -17.64 9.68 4.47
N MET A 101 -17.07 9.15 3.39
CA MET A 101 -15.64 8.84 3.31
C MET A 101 -14.77 10.10 3.42
N GLN A 102 -15.14 11.18 2.72
CA GLN A 102 -14.42 12.46 2.81
C GLN A 102 -14.42 13.03 4.23
N GLN A 103 -15.58 13.07 4.88
CA GLN A 103 -15.69 13.52 6.28
C GLN A 103 -14.92 12.61 7.24
N GLY A 104 -14.96 11.30 6.96
CA GLY A 104 -14.18 10.30 7.66
C GLY A 104 -12.67 10.53 7.59
N ASN A 105 -12.14 10.77 6.38
CA ASN A 105 -10.73 11.07 6.16
C ASN A 105 -10.29 12.32 6.94
N GLN A 106 -11.08 13.40 6.91
CA GLN A 106 -10.78 14.61 7.68
C GLN A 106 -10.73 14.35 9.19
N THR A 107 -11.68 13.57 9.71
CA THR A 107 -11.73 13.18 11.12
C THR A 107 -10.53 12.32 11.50
N TYR A 108 -10.15 11.39 10.63
CA TYR A 108 -9.00 10.51 10.81
C TYR A 108 -7.69 11.31 10.82
N GLU A 109 -7.50 12.24 9.87
CA GLU A 109 -6.33 13.12 9.81
C GLU A 109 -6.22 14.02 11.04
N ALA A 110 -7.33 14.60 11.51
CA ALA A 110 -7.34 15.42 12.72
C ALA A 110 -6.94 14.62 13.98
N ARG A 111 -7.30 13.33 14.05
CA ARG A 111 -7.00 12.46 15.19
C ARG A 111 -5.58 11.87 15.16
N PHE A 112 -5.17 11.37 14.00
CA PHE A 112 -3.94 10.57 13.86
C PHE A 112 -2.79 11.31 13.16
N GLY A 113 -3.03 12.51 12.62
CA GLY A 113 -2.03 13.34 11.96
C GLY A 113 -1.50 12.76 10.65
N ARG A 114 -2.24 11.85 10.02
CA ARG A 114 -1.85 11.13 8.79
C ARG A 114 -3.07 10.72 7.98
N VAL A 115 -2.89 10.47 6.67
CA VAL A 115 -3.98 10.01 5.79
C VAL A 115 -4.45 8.60 6.18
N PHE A 116 -5.74 8.32 5.98
CA PHE A 116 -6.27 6.97 6.16
C PHE A 116 -5.80 6.04 5.04
N LEU A 117 -5.17 4.93 5.42
CA LEU A 117 -4.65 3.93 4.49
C LEU A 117 -5.31 2.57 4.72
N ILE A 118 -5.80 1.96 3.64
CA ILE A 118 -6.38 0.62 3.63
C ILE A 118 -6.11 -0.06 2.29
N ARG A 119 -5.92 -1.40 2.28
CA ARG A 119 -5.83 -2.18 1.04
C ARG A 119 -7.19 -2.20 0.34
N ALA A 120 -7.41 -1.30 -0.60
CA ALA A 120 -8.74 -1.12 -1.19
C ALA A 120 -9.16 -2.25 -2.14
N LYS A 121 -8.22 -2.91 -2.82
CA LYS A 121 -8.52 -3.98 -3.78
C LYS A 121 -9.37 -5.08 -3.13
N GLY A 122 -10.53 -5.38 -3.70
CA GLY A 122 -11.45 -6.41 -3.21
C GLY A 122 -12.36 -5.98 -2.06
N ARG A 123 -12.32 -4.72 -1.63
CA ARG A 123 -13.26 -4.15 -0.65
C ARG A 123 -14.32 -3.29 -1.36
N SER A 124 -15.56 -3.34 -0.88
CA SER A 124 -16.60 -2.40 -1.28
C SER A 124 -16.37 -1.03 -0.65
N ALA A 125 -17.07 0.00 -1.14
CA ALA A 125 -17.00 1.34 -0.58
C ALA A 125 -17.52 1.39 0.86
N GLU A 126 -18.57 0.63 1.17
CA GLU A 126 -19.16 0.48 2.49
C GLU A 126 -18.20 -0.21 3.45
N GLN A 127 -17.50 -1.26 3.00
CA GLN A 127 -16.47 -1.93 3.80
C GLN A 127 -15.31 -0.99 4.11
N MET A 128 -14.86 -0.18 3.14
CA MET A 128 -13.82 0.82 3.37
C MET A 128 -14.27 1.87 4.40
N LEU A 129 -15.50 2.37 4.30
CA LEU A 129 -16.04 3.33 5.27
C LEU A 129 -16.20 2.70 6.67
N ALA A 130 -16.68 1.46 6.76
CA ALA A 130 -16.82 0.75 8.01
C ALA A 130 -15.46 0.56 8.71
N GLU A 131 -14.41 0.21 7.97
CA GLU A 131 -13.06 0.12 8.53
C GLU A 131 -12.54 1.47 8.99
N LEU A 132 -12.78 2.55 8.24
CA LEU A 132 -12.42 3.89 8.69
C LEU A 132 -13.12 4.24 10.01
N GLN A 133 -14.43 3.99 10.11
CA GLN A 133 -15.22 4.27 11.31
C GLN A 133 -14.77 3.43 12.51
N ARG A 134 -14.45 2.15 12.29
CA ARG A 134 -13.92 1.24 13.32
C ARG A 134 -12.56 1.70 13.81
N ARG A 135 -11.64 2.03 12.89
CA ARG A 135 -10.27 2.46 13.19
C ARG A 135 -10.20 3.82 13.86
N LEU A 136 -11.19 4.69 13.64
CA LEU A 136 -11.34 5.91 14.43
C LEU A 136 -11.52 5.65 15.94
N GLN A 137 -11.87 4.42 16.36
CA GLN A 137 -11.95 4.04 17.77
C GLN A 137 -10.62 3.52 18.34
N ASN A 138 -9.61 3.26 17.49
CA ASN A 138 -8.29 2.82 17.93
C ASN A 138 -7.56 3.92 18.72
N ASP A 139 -6.66 3.51 19.61
CA ASP A 139 -5.61 4.41 20.13
C ASP A 139 -4.50 4.62 19.09
N GLN A 140 -3.56 5.53 19.37
CA GLN A 140 -2.47 5.87 18.44
C GLN A 140 -1.58 4.68 18.08
N GLN A 141 -1.29 3.80 19.05
CA GLN A 141 -0.37 2.69 18.87
C GLN A 141 -1.02 1.58 18.05
N ALA A 142 -2.25 1.20 18.41
CA ALA A 142 -3.05 0.22 17.69
C ALA A 142 -3.27 0.67 16.23
N GLU A 143 -3.59 1.95 16.03
CA GLU A 143 -3.81 2.47 14.69
C GLU A 143 -2.52 2.51 13.85
N GLN A 144 -1.38 2.86 14.45
CA GLN A 144 -0.11 2.83 13.74
C GLN A 144 0.24 1.41 13.30
N GLN A 145 0.06 0.42 14.17
CA GLN A 145 0.32 -0.98 13.85
C GLN A 145 -0.60 -1.47 12.72
N GLU A 146 -1.88 -1.14 12.79
CA GLU A 146 -2.83 -1.55 11.76
C GLU A 146 -2.57 -0.85 10.42
N ALA A 147 -2.21 0.43 10.43
CA ALA A 147 -1.83 1.15 9.22
C ALA A 147 -0.60 0.53 8.56
N LEU A 148 0.41 0.12 9.34
CA LEU A 148 1.58 -0.61 8.85
C LEU A 148 1.21 -1.96 8.22
N ASP A 149 0.28 -2.70 8.83
CA ASP A 149 -0.24 -3.93 8.24
C ASP A 149 -0.96 -3.68 6.90
N GLN A 150 -1.68 -2.56 6.78
CA GLN A 150 -2.29 -2.18 5.50
C GLN A 150 -1.24 -1.79 4.44
N VAL A 151 -0.16 -1.07 4.80
CA VAL A 151 0.98 -0.82 3.87
C VAL A 151 1.55 -2.14 3.40
N ARG A 152 1.76 -3.10 4.31
CA ARG A 152 2.32 -4.42 4.01
C ARG A 152 1.44 -5.20 3.04
N GLU A 153 0.13 -5.26 3.28
CA GLU A 153 -0.83 -5.91 2.37
C GLU A 153 -0.77 -5.29 0.96
N ILE A 154 -0.77 -3.96 0.85
CA ILE A 154 -0.70 -3.27 -0.45
C ILE A 154 0.62 -3.58 -1.16
N THR A 155 1.73 -3.53 -0.42
CA THR A 155 3.07 -3.77 -0.96
C THR A 155 3.19 -5.17 -1.55
N LEU A 156 2.74 -6.20 -0.81
CA LEU A 156 2.81 -7.59 -1.24
C LEU A 156 1.89 -7.87 -2.43
N LEU A 157 0.68 -7.30 -2.43
CA LEU A 157 -0.24 -7.42 -3.55
C LEU A 157 0.35 -6.82 -4.83
N ARG A 158 0.95 -5.63 -4.74
CA ARG A 158 1.62 -5.00 -5.90
C ARG A 158 2.82 -5.79 -6.37
N LEU A 159 3.57 -6.41 -5.45
CA LEU A 159 4.72 -7.26 -5.77
C LEU A 159 4.27 -8.52 -6.52
N GLU A 160 3.24 -9.20 -6.01
CA GLU A 160 2.62 -10.38 -6.61
C GLU A 160 2.08 -10.08 -8.02
N GLU A 161 1.43 -8.94 -8.22
CA GLU A 161 0.95 -8.52 -9.55
C GLU A 161 2.07 -8.11 -10.52
N SER A 162 3.27 -7.82 -10.00
CA SER A 162 4.40 -7.36 -10.81
C SER A 162 5.30 -8.50 -11.25
N ILE A 163 5.36 -9.59 -10.48
CA ILE A 163 6.28 -10.70 -10.67
C ILE A 163 5.52 -12.02 -10.71
N GLU A 164 5.67 -12.75 -11.81
CA GLU A 164 5.03 -14.04 -12.11
C GLU A 164 6.04 -15.18 -12.04
#